data_AF-A0AAU1J920-F1
#
_entry.id   AF-A0AAU1J920-F1
#
_cell.length_a   1.000
_cell.length_b   1.000
_cell.length_c   1.000
_cell.angle_alpha   90.00
_cell.angle_beta   90.00
_cell.angle_gamma   90.00
#
_symmetry.space_group_name_H-M   'P 1'
#
loop_
_entity.id
_entity.type
_entity.pdbx_description
1 polymer ?
#
loop_
_entity_poly.entity_id
_entity_poly.type
_entity_poly.pdbx_seq_one_letter_code
_entity_poly.pdbx_strand_id
1 'polypeptide(L)'
;MTTYDDRASLTDLTATVERVRSSVEGVIEGKPEVVRLSLTVLLAEGHLLIEDVPGVGKTMLAKALARSIDCSVRRIQFTPDLLPSDITGVSIWDQQQRDFEFKPGAIFAQIVIGDEINRASPKTQSALLESMEERQVTIDGQTYELPSPFMVVATQNPVEMEGTYPLPEAQRDRFMARVSIGYPSAEAELQMLDIHGGVSPLDDLQPVAHAHDIVKLVEAVRGVHVADPVRRYAVELVGATRNHPDLRLGASPRATLHLLRAAKASAALSGREYALPDDIQALAVAVLAHRLLPTAQAQLNRRTAEQVVQEILQRTPVPAAPAPQSGLGLGGYGQQPPRRL
;
A
#
# COMPACT_ATOMS: atom_id res chain seq x y z
N MET A 1 -23.08 -30.14 -17.15
CA MET A 1 -23.35 -29.03 -16.22
C MET A 1 -22.36 -29.17 -15.08
N THR A 2 -21.15 -28.70 -15.35
CA THR A 2 -19.92 -28.98 -14.62
C THR A 2 -19.74 -27.98 -13.48
N THR A 3 -19.96 -28.41 -12.24
CA THR A 3 -19.56 -27.70 -11.01
C THR A 3 -18.11 -28.08 -10.67
N TYR A 4 -17.21 -27.76 -11.59
CA TYR A 4 -15.77 -27.84 -11.39
C TYR A 4 -15.23 -26.47 -11.79
N ASP A 5 -14.39 -25.89 -10.93
CA ASP A 5 -13.56 -24.69 -11.18
C ASP A 5 -13.93 -23.38 -10.47
N ASP A 6 -14.21 -23.42 -9.15
CA ASP A 6 -14.24 -22.21 -8.31
C ASP A 6 -13.55 -22.40 -6.95
N ARG A 7 -12.77 -23.47 -6.79
CA ARG A 7 -11.96 -23.79 -5.58
C ARG A 7 -10.46 -23.77 -5.82
N ALA A 8 -10.03 -23.41 -7.03
CA ALA A 8 -8.70 -22.85 -7.28
C ALA A 8 -8.56 -21.41 -6.69
N SER A 9 -9.48 -20.99 -5.81
CA SER A 9 -9.94 -19.60 -5.65
C SER A 9 -9.43 -18.82 -4.43
N LEU A 10 -8.67 -19.43 -3.52
CA LEU A 10 -7.95 -18.69 -2.48
C LEU A 10 -6.65 -19.38 -2.08
N THR A 11 -6.66 -20.72 -2.00
CA THR A 11 -5.48 -21.52 -1.65
C THR A 11 -4.33 -21.34 -2.66
N ASP A 12 -4.63 -21.34 -3.95
CA ASP A 12 -3.62 -21.12 -5.01
C ASP A 12 -3.10 -19.68 -5.00
N LEU A 13 -3.95 -18.74 -4.60
CA LEU A 13 -3.61 -17.33 -4.42
C LEU A 13 -2.69 -17.15 -3.21
N THR A 14 -3.00 -17.76 -2.06
CA THR A 14 -2.14 -17.76 -0.87
C THR A 14 -0.80 -18.43 -1.15
N ALA A 15 -0.78 -19.55 -1.87
CA ALA A 15 0.47 -20.21 -2.27
C ALA A 15 1.33 -19.33 -3.20
N THR A 16 0.72 -18.60 -4.13
CA THR A 16 1.43 -17.67 -5.00
C THR A 16 1.99 -16.48 -4.23
N VAL A 17 1.20 -15.92 -3.32
CA VAL A 17 1.65 -14.86 -2.41
C VAL A 17 2.83 -15.30 -1.55
N GLU A 18 2.77 -16.47 -0.92
CA GLU A 18 3.87 -16.96 -0.06
C GLU A 18 5.15 -17.23 -0.86
N ARG A 19 5.02 -17.70 -2.11
CA ARG A 19 6.18 -17.81 -3.03
C ARG A 19 6.80 -16.45 -3.32
N VAL A 20 5.97 -15.45 -3.67
CA VAL A 20 6.45 -14.07 -3.92
C VAL A 20 7.07 -13.49 -2.67
N ARG A 21 6.44 -13.65 -1.51
CA ARG A 21 6.95 -13.19 -0.21
C ARG A 21 8.31 -13.81 0.09
N SER A 22 8.43 -15.13 -0.01
CA SER A 22 9.69 -15.85 0.24
C SER A 22 10.79 -15.41 -0.73
N SER A 23 10.44 -15.18 -2.00
CA SER A 23 11.35 -14.67 -3.03
C SER A 23 11.90 -13.28 -2.66
N VAL A 24 11.05 -12.37 -2.19
CA VAL A 24 11.47 -11.03 -1.76
C VAL A 24 12.25 -11.05 -0.44
N GLU A 25 11.82 -11.86 0.53
CA GLU A 25 12.52 -12.05 1.82
C GLU A 25 13.92 -12.67 1.63
N GLY A 26 14.13 -13.45 0.56
CA GLY A 26 15.45 -13.95 0.19
C GLY A 26 16.45 -12.87 -0.28
N VAL A 27 15.96 -11.67 -0.63
CA VAL A 27 16.80 -10.51 -1.00
C VAL A 27 16.83 -9.46 0.11
N ILE A 28 15.73 -9.31 0.86
CA ILE A 28 15.58 -8.33 1.92
C ILE A 28 15.59 -9.03 3.28
N GLU A 29 16.76 -9.12 3.88
CA GLU A 29 16.97 -9.82 5.14
C GLU A 29 16.37 -9.08 6.35
N GLY A 30 15.77 -9.84 7.27
CA GLY A 30 15.36 -9.35 8.59
C GLY A 30 14.21 -8.33 8.60
N LYS A 31 13.48 -8.14 7.50
CA LYS A 31 12.38 -7.16 7.39
C LYS A 31 11.05 -7.76 6.88
N PRO A 32 10.53 -8.86 7.47
CA PRO A 32 9.31 -9.52 6.99
C PRO A 32 8.08 -8.60 6.98
N GLU A 33 7.97 -7.69 7.96
CA GLU A 33 6.86 -6.73 8.03
C GLU A 33 6.86 -5.71 6.88
N VAL A 34 8.04 -5.29 6.42
CA VAL A 34 8.17 -4.37 5.28
C VAL A 34 7.75 -5.07 3.99
N VAL A 35 8.17 -6.33 3.81
CA VAL A 35 7.78 -7.15 2.66
C VAL A 35 6.26 -7.39 2.67
N ARG A 36 5.70 -7.81 3.81
CA ARG A 36 4.26 -8.04 4.00
C ARG A 36 3.44 -6.78 3.70
N LEU A 37 3.86 -5.63 4.20
CA LEU A 37 3.20 -4.35 3.92
C LEU A 37 3.31 -3.97 2.43
N SER A 38 4.45 -4.20 1.80
CA SER A 38 4.63 -3.91 0.37
C SER A 38 3.71 -4.75 -0.51
N LEU A 39 3.57 -6.04 -0.20
CA LEU A 39 2.61 -6.93 -0.85
C LEU A 39 1.17 -6.52 -0.58
N THR A 40 0.86 -6.13 0.66
CA THR A 40 -0.47 -5.60 1.02
C THR A 40 -0.81 -4.40 0.16
N VAL A 41 0.12 -3.45 0.01
CA VAL A 41 -0.08 -2.24 -0.81
C VAL A 41 -0.22 -2.58 -2.28
N LEU A 42 0.61 -3.48 -2.83
CA LEU A 42 0.50 -3.93 -4.22
C LEU A 42 -0.89 -4.53 -4.51
N LEU A 43 -1.35 -5.46 -3.67
CA LEU A 43 -2.62 -6.16 -3.85
C LEU A 43 -3.84 -5.28 -3.54
N ALA A 44 -3.69 -4.28 -2.69
CA ALA A 44 -4.70 -3.24 -2.48
C ALA A 44 -4.68 -2.16 -3.58
N GLU A 45 -3.77 -2.30 -4.56
CA GLU A 45 -3.51 -1.38 -5.65
C GLU A 45 -3.20 0.04 -5.16
N GLY A 46 -2.38 0.15 -4.11
CA GLY A 46 -1.89 1.40 -3.57
C GLY A 46 -0.46 1.73 -3.99
N HIS A 47 0.02 2.87 -3.51
CA HIS A 47 1.40 3.30 -3.66
C HIS A 47 2.09 3.37 -2.30
N LEU A 48 3.38 3.04 -2.27
CA LEU A 48 4.17 2.96 -1.04
C LEU A 48 5.13 4.14 -0.94
N LEU A 49 5.15 4.79 0.21
CA LEU A 49 6.10 5.83 0.56
C LEU A 49 7.13 5.29 1.55
N ILE A 50 8.42 5.40 1.22
CA ILE A 50 9.53 4.95 2.08
C ILE A 50 10.29 6.17 2.59
N GLU A 51 10.07 6.51 3.85
CA GLU A 51 10.80 7.57 4.57
C GLU A 51 11.97 6.93 5.32
N ASP A 52 13.20 7.21 4.91
CA ASP A 52 14.38 6.68 5.60
C ASP A 52 15.67 7.40 5.21
N VAL A 53 16.76 7.06 5.88
CA VAL A 53 18.11 7.48 5.53
C VAL A 53 18.62 6.80 4.24
N PRO A 54 19.62 7.37 3.54
CA PRO A 54 20.24 6.73 2.38
C PRO A 54 20.89 5.38 2.72
N GLY A 55 20.94 4.46 1.74
CA GLY A 55 21.70 3.20 1.86
C GLY A 55 20.96 2.00 2.46
N VAL A 56 19.70 2.13 2.88
CA VAL A 56 18.95 1.06 3.59
C VAL A 56 18.14 0.10 2.69
N GLY A 57 18.57 -0.17 1.46
CA GLY A 57 17.94 -1.20 0.62
C GLY A 57 16.55 -0.89 0.03
N LYS A 58 16.11 0.37 0.05
CA LYS A 58 14.79 0.80 -0.47
C LYS A 58 14.56 0.41 -1.93
N THR A 59 15.57 0.69 -2.77
CA THR A 59 15.55 0.36 -4.20
C THR A 59 15.62 -1.16 -4.39
N MET A 60 16.28 -1.89 -3.50
CA MET A 60 16.34 -3.36 -3.56
C MET A 60 14.96 -3.97 -3.32
N LEU A 61 14.19 -3.48 -2.33
CA LEU A 61 12.84 -3.96 -2.05
C LEU A 61 11.94 -3.88 -3.29
N ALA A 62 11.91 -2.71 -3.94
CA ALA A 62 11.06 -2.51 -5.11
C ALA A 62 11.51 -3.34 -6.32
N LYS A 63 12.83 -3.45 -6.56
CA LYS A 63 13.38 -4.30 -7.62
C LYS A 63 13.14 -5.79 -7.36
N ALA A 64 13.31 -6.25 -6.12
CA ALA A 64 13.08 -7.64 -5.72
C ALA A 64 11.61 -8.00 -5.87
N LEU A 65 10.70 -7.12 -5.45
CA LEU A 65 9.26 -7.29 -5.65
C LEU A 65 8.93 -7.45 -7.14
N ALA A 66 9.42 -6.54 -7.98
CA ALA A 66 9.13 -6.57 -9.40
C ALA A 66 9.72 -7.79 -10.14
N ARG A 67 10.98 -8.14 -9.86
CA ARG A 67 11.62 -9.34 -10.42
C ARG A 67 10.90 -10.62 -9.99
N SER A 68 10.43 -10.69 -8.74
CA SER A 68 9.68 -11.85 -8.22
C SER A 68 8.35 -12.10 -8.94
N ILE A 69 7.76 -11.07 -9.54
CA ILE A 69 6.44 -11.12 -10.18
C ILE A 69 6.48 -10.84 -11.70
N ASP A 70 7.68 -10.89 -12.31
CA ASP A 70 7.91 -10.62 -13.74
C ASP A 70 7.28 -9.29 -14.21
N CYS A 71 7.41 -8.25 -13.40
CA CYS A 71 6.93 -6.91 -13.72
C CYS A 71 8.06 -6.04 -14.29
N SER A 72 7.70 -5.21 -15.27
CA SER A 72 8.53 -4.11 -15.74
C SER A 72 8.85 -3.12 -14.61
N VAL A 73 10.10 -2.66 -14.56
CA VAL A 73 10.58 -1.68 -13.58
C VAL A 73 11.15 -0.47 -14.28
N ARG A 74 10.76 0.72 -13.83
CA ARG A 74 11.50 1.94 -14.13
C ARG A 74 11.89 2.66 -12.86
N ARG A 75 13.13 3.15 -12.84
CA ARG A 75 13.65 3.99 -11.76
C ARG A 75 13.73 5.42 -12.25
N ILE A 76 13.19 6.33 -11.46
CA ILE A 76 13.23 7.77 -11.65
C ILE A 76 13.98 8.35 -10.47
N GLN A 77 15.14 8.95 -10.74
CA GLN A 77 15.82 9.77 -9.75
C GLN A 77 15.23 11.16 -9.84
N PHE A 78 14.61 11.64 -8.77
CA PHE A 78 14.07 12.99 -8.73
C PHE A 78 15.22 13.97 -8.50
N THR A 79 15.34 14.92 -9.43
CA THR A 79 16.34 15.99 -9.40
C THR A 79 15.64 17.33 -9.68
N PRO A 80 16.25 18.47 -9.31
CA PRO A 80 15.63 19.78 -9.53
C PRO A 80 15.33 20.11 -10.99
N ASP A 81 16.07 19.50 -11.93
CA ASP A 81 15.97 19.67 -13.37
C ASP A 81 15.01 18.68 -14.06
N LEU A 82 14.53 17.65 -13.34
CA LEU A 82 13.60 16.67 -13.88
C LEU A 82 12.28 17.34 -14.32
N LEU A 83 11.90 17.14 -15.58
CA LEU A 83 10.70 17.74 -16.15
C LEU A 83 9.49 16.82 -15.95
N PRO A 84 8.26 17.39 -15.86
CA PRO A 84 7.03 16.60 -15.88
C PRO A 84 6.95 15.62 -17.06
N SER A 85 7.42 16.06 -18.23
CA SER A 85 7.46 15.27 -19.46
C SER A 85 8.37 14.05 -19.40
N ASP A 86 9.42 14.06 -18.56
CA ASP A 86 10.27 12.88 -18.36
C ASP A 86 9.50 11.77 -17.62
N ILE A 87 8.49 12.15 -16.83
CA ILE A 87 7.60 11.25 -16.11
C ILE A 87 6.47 10.79 -17.03
N THR A 88 5.72 11.74 -17.60
CA THR A 88 4.48 11.48 -18.35
C THR A 88 4.69 11.12 -19.81
N GLY A 89 5.83 11.47 -20.40
CA GLY A 89 6.11 11.33 -21.82
C GLY A 89 5.83 12.59 -22.62
N VAL A 90 6.14 12.50 -23.92
CA VAL A 90 6.03 13.60 -24.89
C VAL A 90 5.54 13.08 -26.23
N SER A 91 4.87 13.93 -27.01
CA SER A 91 4.64 13.69 -28.43
C SER A 91 5.76 14.33 -29.24
N ILE A 92 6.44 13.55 -30.08
CA ILE A 92 7.47 14.04 -31.00
C ILE A 92 6.97 13.95 -32.43
N TRP A 93 7.33 14.93 -33.26
CA TRP A 93 7.00 14.88 -34.69
C TRP A 93 7.91 13.87 -35.41
N ASP A 94 7.34 12.80 -35.96
CA ASP A 94 8.04 11.86 -36.84
C ASP A 94 7.98 12.40 -38.28
N GLN A 95 9.15 12.79 -38.81
CA GLN A 95 9.24 13.34 -40.17
C GLN A 95 8.93 12.33 -41.28
N GLN A 96 9.15 11.03 -41.03
CA GLN A 96 8.89 9.98 -42.01
C GLN A 96 7.39 9.68 -42.08
N GLN A 97 6.75 9.55 -40.92
CA GLN A 97 5.31 9.29 -40.83
C GLN A 97 4.45 10.54 -41.04
N ARG A 98 5.06 11.73 -40.92
CA ARG A 98 4.38 13.03 -40.90
C ARG A 98 3.25 13.06 -39.89
N ASP A 99 3.51 12.49 -38.73
CA ASP A 99 2.57 12.40 -37.62
C ASP A 99 3.29 12.57 -36.28
N PHE A 100 2.54 12.83 -35.22
CA PHE A 100 3.07 12.87 -33.87
C PHE A 100 3.13 11.46 -33.27
N GLU A 101 4.34 11.02 -32.92
CA GLU A 101 4.57 9.76 -32.21
C GLU A 101 4.71 10.03 -30.72
N PHE A 102 3.92 9.34 -29.90
CA PHE A 102 4.06 9.39 -28.46
C PHE A 102 5.28 8.58 -27.99
N LYS A 103 6.14 9.22 -27.21
CA LYS A 103 7.24 8.58 -26.48
C LYS A 103 6.86 8.47 -25.01
N PRO A 104 6.63 7.25 -24.48
CA PRO A 104 6.20 7.05 -23.11
C PRO A 104 7.29 7.46 -22.13
N GLY A 105 6.90 8.26 -21.13
CA GLY A 105 7.76 8.68 -20.04
C GLY A 105 8.06 7.54 -19.07
N ALA A 106 8.79 7.85 -18.00
CA ALA A 106 9.25 6.86 -17.05
C ALA A 106 8.13 6.23 -16.20
N ILE A 107 6.93 6.81 -16.19
CA ILE A 107 5.77 6.27 -15.45
C ILE A 107 5.15 5.01 -16.09
N PHE A 108 5.44 4.75 -17.38
CA PHE A 108 4.92 3.59 -18.11
C PHE A 108 5.72 2.32 -17.79
N ALA A 109 5.60 1.85 -16.55
CA ALA A 109 6.07 0.56 -16.06
C ALA A 109 5.16 0.07 -14.94
N GLN A 110 5.13 -1.24 -14.69
CA GLN A 110 4.27 -1.83 -13.66
C GLN A 110 4.73 -1.44 -12.25
N ILE A 111 6.04 -1.42 -12.01
CA ILE A 111 6.63 -0.93 -10.77
C ILE A 111 7.54 0.27 -11.07
N VAL A 112 7.19 1.43 -10.53
CA VAL A 112 7.96 2.66 -10.69
C VAL A 112 8.61 3.04 -9.37
N ILE A 113 9.94 3.15 -9.38
CA ILE A 113 10.74 3.56 -8.21
C ILE A 113 11.04 5.04 -8.35
N GLY A 114 10.45 5.87 -7.49
CA GLY A 114 10.74 7.31 -7.45
C GLY A 114 11.68 7.62 -6.30
N ASP A 115 12.98 7.80 -6.58
CA ASP A 115 13.95 8.13 -5.53
C ASP A 115 14.00 9.63 -5.25
N GLU A 116 13.97 10.00 -3.97
CA GLU A 116 14.11 11.38 -3.48
C GLU A 116 13.06 12.33 -4.06
N ILE A 117 11.79 11.94 -4.04
CA ILE A 117 10.70 12.70 -4.68
C ILE A 117 10.58 14.15 -4.20
N ASN A 118 11.09 14.45 -3.01
CA ASN A 118 11.21 15.79 -2.46
C ASN A 118 12.28 16.67 -3.13
N ARG A 119 13.10 16.18 -4.06
CA ARG A 119 14.12 16.98 -4.77
C ARG A 119 13.63 17.60 -6.08
N ALA A 120 12.54 17.12 -6.66
CA ALA A 120 11.99 17.71 -7.88
C ALA A 120 11.02 18.86 -7.58
N SER A 121 10.79 19.68 -8.61
CA SER A 121 9.83 20.79 -8.54
C SER A 121 8.41 20.30 -8.19
N PRO A 122 7.56 21.15 -7.55
CA PRO A 122 6.17 20.81 -7.27
C PRO A 122 5.36 20.41 -8.51
N LYS A 123 5.71 20.94 -9.69
CA LYS A 123 5.06 20.59 -10.97
C LYS A 123 5.40 19.16 -11.39
N THR A 124 6.67 18.77 -11.25
CA THR A 124 7.15 17.41 -11.54
C THR A 124 6.57 16.40 -10.55
N GLN A 125 6.53 16.73 -9.26
CA GLN A 125 5.84 15.92 -8.24
C GLN A 125 4.36 15.72 -8.58
N SER A 126 3.67 16.80 -8.98
CA SER A 126 2.24 16.72 -9.35
C SER A 126 2.00 15.78 -10.53
N ALA A 127 2.86 15.78 -11.55
CA ALA A 127 2.73 14.89 -12.70
C ALA A 127 2.80 13.41 -12.32
N LEU A 128 3.72 13.03 -11.42
CA LEU A 128 3.77 11.68 -10.85
C LEU A 128 2.46 11.33 -10.12
N LEU A 129 2.04 12.24 -9.24
CA LEU A 129 0.93 12.02 -8.31
C LEU A 129 -0.44 12.00 -9.00
N GLU A 130 -0.59 12.74 -10.09
CA GLU A 130 -1.76 12.69 -10.96
C GLU A 130 -1.81 11.35 -11.69
N SER A 131 -0.68 10.89 -12.24
CA SER A 131 -0.58 9.57 -12.87
C SER A 131 -0.89 8.42 -11.89
N MET A 132 -0.50 8.57 -10.62
CA MET A 132 -0.86 7.63 -9.55
C MET A 132 -2.37 7.57 -9.29
N GLU A 133 -3.02 8.73 -9.29
CA GLU A 133 -4.45 8.83 -8.99
C GLU A 133 -5.31 8.31 -10.15
N GLU A 134 -5.04 8.80 -11.35
CA GLU A 134 -5.86 8.57 -12.53
C GLU A 134 -5.52 7.26 -13.23
N ARG A 135 -4.33 6.69 -12.95
CA ARG A 135 -3.78 5.48 -13.62
C ARG A 135 -3.68 5.58 -15.14
N GLN A 136 -3.67 6.80 -15.63
CA GLN A 136 -3.54 7.14 -17.03
C GLN A 136 -2.80 8.47 -17.13
N VAL A 137 -2.31 8.77 -18.32
CA VAL A 137 -1.66 10.03 -18.64
C VAL A 137 -2.30 10.59 -19.90
N THR A 138 -2.67 11.87 -19.88
CA THR A 138 -3.21 12.56 -21.06
C THR A 138 -2.18 13.54 -21.61
N ILE A 139 -1.75 13.33 -22.86
CA ILE A 139 -0.82 14.20 -23.59
C ILE A 139 -1.49 14.61 -24.91
N ASP A 140 -1.51 15.90 -25.20
CA ASP A 140 -2.08 16.48 -26.44
C ASP A 140 -3.50 16.02 -26.77
N GLY A 141 -4.32 15.80 -25.73
CA GLY A 141 -5.71 15.36 -25.87
C GLY A 141 -5.90 13.85 -26.09
N GLN A 142 -4.81 13.07 -26.12
CA GLN A 142 -4.85 11.61 -26.15
C GLN A 142 -4.50 11.03 -24.78
N THR A 143 -5.32 10.10 -24.30
CA THR A 143 -5.14 9.42 -23.02
C THR A 143 -4.48 8.06 -23.22
N TYR A 144 -3.48 7.78 -22.38
CA TYR A 144 -2.69 6.56 -22.39
C TYR A 144 -2.80 5.88 -21.02
N GLU A 145 -3.33 4.66 -21.01
CA GLU A 145 -3.48 3.85 -19.79
C GLU A 145 -2.12 3.35 -19.29
N LEU A 146 -1.95 3.32 -17.96
CA LEU A 146 -0.77 2.73 -17.34
C LEU A 146 -0.88 1.20 -17.27
N PRO A 147 0.25 0.47 -17.35
CA PRO A 147 0.22 -0.99 -17.36
C PRO A 147 -0.25 -1.55 -16.01
N SER A 148 -0.98 -2.67 -16.03
CA SER A 148 -1.44 -3.35 -14.83
C SER A 148 -0.58 -4.59 -14.48
N PRO A 149 -0.29 -4.87 -13.19
CA PRO A 149 -0.54 -4.00 -12.05
C PRO A 149 0.34 -2.74 -12.07
N PHE A 150 -0.11 -1.66 -11.45
CA PHE A 150 0.65 -0.40 -11.37
C PHE A 150 0.90 0.00 -9.91
N MET A 151 2.17 0.14 -9.53
CA MET A 151 2.58 0.57 -8.20
C MET A 151 3.75 1.55 -8.29
N VAL A 152 3.68 2.60 -7.47
CA VAL A 152 4.78 3.54 -7.28
C VAL A 152 5.36 3.29 -5.90
N VAL A 153 6.66 3.05 -5.83
CA VAL A 153 7.44 3.01 -4.60
C VAL A 153 8.30 4.26 -4.57
N ALA A 154 7.86 5.25 -3.81
CA ALA A 154 8.56 6.52 -3.70
C ALA A 154 9.41 6.56 -2.44
N THR A 155 10.59 7.17 -2.52
CA THR A 155 11.46 7.40 -1.37
C THR A 155 11.62 8.90 -1.13
N GLN A 156 11.74 9.28 0.14
CA GLN A 156 12.13 10.62 0.54
C GLN A 156 13.09 10.53 1.73
N ASN A 157 14.08 11.42 1.76
CA ASN A 157 15.01 11.56 2.87
C ASN A 157 14.56 12.73 3.75
N PRO A 158 14.14 12.50 5.00
CA PRO A 158 13.64 13.56 5.88
C PRO A 158 14.76 14.49 6.41
N VAL A 159 16.03 14.14 6.24
CA VAL A 159 17.17 14.87 6.83
C VAL A 159 17.74 15.92 5.87
N GLU A 160 17.57 15.75 4.56
CA GLU A 160 18.03 16.73 3.57
C GLU A 160 17.13 17.96 3.59
N MET A 161 17.65 19.08 4.09
CA MET A 161 16.91 20.34 4.20
C MET A 161 17.24 21.35 3.09
N GLU A 162 18.34 21.16 2.35
CA GLU A 162 18.80 22.12 1.35
C GLU A 162 18.37 21.69 -0.06
N GLY A 163 17.65 22.59 -0.76
CA GLY A 163 17.20 22.34 -2.13
C GLY A 163 16.05 21.33 -2.28
N THR A 164 15.30 21.04 -1.22
CA THR A 164 14.16 20.11 -1.25
C THR A 164 12.81 20.83 -1.16
N TYR A 165 11.82 20.31 -1.88
CA TYR A 165 10.40 20.64 -1.82
C TYR A 165 9.65 19.52 -1.09
N PRO A 166 9.33 19.67 0.21
CA PRO A 166 8.59 18.65 0.94
C PRO A 166 7.22 18.45 0.29
N LEU A 167 6.75 17.20 0.27
CA LEU A 167 5.43 16.89 -0.26
C LEU A 167 4.36 17.56 0.62
N PRO A 168 3.49 18.40 0.05
CA PRO A 168 2.29 18.86 0.72
C PRO A 168 1.46 17.69 1.23
N GLU A 169 0.66 17.92 2.25
CA GLU A 169 -0.14 16.88 2.90
C GLU A 169 -1.15 16.26 1.94
N ALA A 170 -1.74 17.07 1.06
CA ALA A 170 -2.63 16.60 -0.01
C ALA A 170 -1.93 15.67 -1.00
N GLN A 171 -0.61 15.79 -1.16
CA GLN A 171 0.20 14.91 -2.00
C GLN A 171 0.56 13.62 -1.27
N ARG A 172 0.98 13.70 0.00
CA ARG A 172 1.25 12.53 0.86
C ARG A 172 0.02 11.64 1.02
N ASP A 173 -1.18 12.22 1.04
CA ASP A 173 -2.44 11.50 1.16
C ASP A 173 -2.68 10.47 0.04
N ARG A 174 -2.08 10.68 -1.15
CA ARG A 174 -2.17 9.76 -2.30
C ARG A 174 -1.40 8.46 -2.09
N PHE A 175 -0.41 8.44 -1.21
CA PHE A 175 0.26 7.20 -0.83
C PHE A 175 -0.61 6.41 0.14
N MET A 176 -0.79 5.12 -0.14
CA MET A 176 -1.63 4.23 0.67
C MET A 176 -1.03 4.03 2.05
N ALA A 177 0.26 3.70 2.10
CA ALA A 177 0.99 3.46 3.31
C ALA A 177 2.37 4.11 3.25
N ARG A 178 2.90 4.39 4.43
CA ARG A 178 4.27 4.83 4.65
C ARG A 178 4.99 3.85 5.56
N VAL A 179 6.21 3.48 5.19
CA VAL A 179 7.08 2.60 5.97
C VAL A 179 8.48 3.22 6.12
N SER A 180 9.16 2.83 7.21
CA SER A 180 10.62 2.99 7.36
C SER A 180 11.21 1.59 7.42
N ILE A 181 12.29 1.38 6.67
CA ILE A 181 13.04 0.12 6.64
C ILE A 181 13.98 0.07 7.85
N GLY A 182 14.61 1.19 8.20
CA GLY A 182 15.67 1.31 9.19
C GLY A 182 16.95 0.60 8.77
N TYR A 183 18.01 0.75 9.56
CA TYR A 183 19.26 0.03 9.33
C TYR A 183 19.05 -1.50 9.40
N PRO A 184 19.82 -2.28 8.63
CA PRO A 184 19.88 -3.73 8.81
C PRO A 184 20.33 -4.07 10.24
N SER A 185 20.02 -5.29 10.71
CA SER A 185 20.65 -5.81 11.93
C SER A 185 22.15 -5.98 11.70
N ALA A 186 22.95 -6.01 12.77
CA ALA A 186 24.39 -6.27 12.63
C ALA A 186 24.68 -7.59 11.89
N GLU A 187 23.85 -8.62 12.08
CA GLU A 187 23.96 -9.88 11.35
C GLU A 187 23.69 -9.72 9.85
N ALA A 188 22.62 -9.01 9.47
CA ALA A 188 22.31 -8.73 8.06
C ALA A 188 23.37 -7.81 7.44
N GLU A 189 23.91 -6.85 8.20
CA GLU A 189 24.99 -5.98 7.73
C GLU A 189 26.30 -6.75 7.49
N LEU A 190 26.63 -7.71 8.37
CA LEU A 190 27.76 -8.62 8.18
C LEU A 190 27.56 -9.52 6.94
N GLN A 191 26.36 -10.07 6.74
CA GLN A 191 26.03 -10.86 5.55
C GLN A 191 26.12 -10.02 4.28
N MET A 192 25.68 -8.76 4.32
CA MET A 192 25.85 -7.83 3.20
C MET A 192 27.34 -7.63 2.85
N LEU A 193 28.26 -7.61 3.82
CA LEU A 193 29.71 -7.50 3.55
C LEU A 193 30.25 -8.73 2.81
N ASP A 194 29.78 -9.93 3.16
CA ASP A 194 30.15 -11.17 2.48
C ASP A 194 29.58 -11.21 1.03
N ILE A 195 28.39 -10.66 0.83
CA ILE A 195 27.70 -10.58 -0.47
C ILE A 195 28.33 -9.53 -1.40
N HIS A 196 28.88 -8.43 -0.88
CA HIS A 196 29.55 -7.40 -1.70
C HIS A 196 30.84 -7.88 -2.39
N GLY A 197 31.32 -9.09 -2.09
CA GLY A 197 32.38 -9.77 -2.84
C GLY A 197 31.90 -10.73 -3.95
N GLY A 198 30.57 -10.96 -4.07
CA GLY A 198 29.96 -11.96 -4.96
C GLY A 198 28.89 -11.40 -5.92
N VAL A 199 28.05 -12.28 -6.48
CA VAL A 199 26.92 -11.92 -7.35
C VAL A 199 25.78 -11.36 -6.49
N SER A 200 25.15 -10.26 -6.93
CA SER A 200 24.02 -9.67 -6.23
C SER A 200 22.86 -10.68 -6.15
N PRO A 201 22.26 -10.92 -4.97
CA PRO A 201 21.10 -11.81 -4.81
C PRO A 201 19.92 -11.42 -5.71
N LEU A 202 19.85 -10.13 -6.06
CA LEU A 202 18.87 -9.61 -7.00
C LEU A 202 19.04 -10.23 -8.39
N ASP A 203 20.29 -10.43 -8.86
CA ASP A 203 20.62 -10.85 -10.23
C ASP A 203 20.33 -12.33 -10.49
N ASP A 204 20.39 -13.15 -9.45
CA ASP A 204 20.00 -14.56 -9.53
C ASP A 204 18.48 -14.78 -9.31
N LEU A 205 17.76 -13.74 -8.87
CA LEU A 205 16.34 -13.83 -8.55
C LEU A 205 15.51 -14.14 -9.80
N GLN A 206 14.94 -15.34 -9.84
CA GLN A 206 14.02 -15.77 -10.89
C GLN A 206 12.59 -15.39 -10.55
N PRO A 207 11.76 -15.01 -11.54
CA PRO A 207 10.35 -14.77 -11.31
C PRO A 207 9.64 -16.02 -10.78
N VAL A 208 8.82 -15.84 -9.74
CA VAL A 208 8.00 -16.92 -9.15
C VAL A 208 6.51 -16.77 -9.47
N ALA A 209 6.11 -15.61 -9.97
CA ALA A 209 4.79 -15.31 -10.50
C ALA A 209 4.93 -14.35 -11.69
N HIS A 210 3.86 -14.17 -12.45
CA HIS A 210 3.80 -13.16 -13.51
C HIS A 210 2.81 -12.05 -13.17
N ALA A 211 2.94 -10.91 -13.85
CA ALA A 211 2.05 -9.76 -13.67
C ALA A 211 0.55 -10.11 -13.76
N HIS A 212 0.17 -11.01 -14.67
CA HIS A 212 -1.22 -11.44 -14.82
C HIS A 212 -1.74 -12.24 -13.63
N ASP A 213 -0.87 -12.94 -12.88
CA ASP A 213 -1.23 -13.61 -11.63
C ASP A 213 -1.53 -12.58 -10.54
N ILE A 214 -0.76 -11.48 -10.51
CA ILE A 214 -0.99 -10.37 -9.58
C ILE A 214 -2.32 -9.66 -9.88
N VAL A 215 -2.67 -9.49 -11.16
CA VAL A 215 -3.98 -8.94 -11.54
C VAL A 215 -5.12 -9.84 -11.04
N LYS A 216 -5.01 -11.17 -11.19
CA LYS A 216 -6.00 -12.12 -10.64
C LYS A 216 -6.08 -12.03 -9.11
N LEU A 217 -4.94 -11.88 -8.43
CA LEU A 217 -4.85 -11.69 -6.98
C LEU A 217 -5.57 -10.41 -6.52
N VAL A 218 -5.37 -9.31 -7.25
CA VAL A 218 -6.07 -8.04 -6.99
C VAL A 218 -7.59 -8.21 -7.09
N GLU A 219 -8.09 -8.90 -8.12
CA GLU A 219 -9.53 -9.15 -8.26
C GLU A 219 -10.08 -10.02 -7.12
N ALA A 220 -9.34 -11.05 -6.69
CA ALA A 220 -9.72 -11.87 -5.54
C ALA A 220 -9.77 -11.03 -4.25
N VAL A 221 -8.77 -10.15 -4.03
CA VAL A 221 -8.73 -9.23 -2.88
C VAL A 221 -9.92 -8.27 -2.88
N ARG A 222 -10.35 -7.77 -4.05
CA ARG A 222 -11.56 -6.93 -4.14
C ARG A 222 -12.81 -7.67 -3.65
N GLY A 223 -12.89 -8.98 -3.90
CA GLY A 223 -13.95 -9.89 -3.45
C GLY A 223 -14.01 -10.15 -1.94
N VAL A 224 -12.92 -9.88 -1.19
CA VAL A 224 -12.87 -10.10 0.27
C VAL A 224 -14.00 -9.33 0.98
N HIS A 225 -14.74 -10.04 1.84
CA HIS A 225 -15.85 -9.48 2.58
C HIS A 225 -15.39 -8.56 3.70
N VAL A 226 -16.09 -7.44 3.88
CA VAL A 226 -15.92 -6.56 5.04
C VAL A 226 -17.29 -6.31 5.63
N ALA A 227 -17.53 -6.85 6.82
CA ALA A 227 -18.77 -6.70 7.55
C ALA A 227 -19.00 -5.23 7.95
N ASP A 228 -20.26 -4.83 8.03
CA ASP A 228 -20.65 -3.46 8.37
C ASP A 228 -20.05 -2.93 9.71
N PRO A 229 -19.95 -3.73 10.79
CA PRO A 229 -19.24 -3.30 12.01
C PRO A 229 -17.76 -2.95 11.78
N VAL A 230 -17.07 -3.69 10.91
CA VAL A 230 -15.66 -3.45 10.56
C VAL A 230 -15.54 -2.15 9.73
N ARG A 231 -16.50 -1.88 8.83
CA ARG A 231 -16.55 -0.62 8.08
C ARG A 231 -16.78 0.58 9.01
N ARG A 232 -17.71 0.47 9.95
CA ARG A 232 -17.97 1.52 10.95
C ARG A 232 -16.74 1.78 11.80
N TYR A 233 -16.07 0.71 12.26
CA TYR A 233 -14.81 0.84 13.00
C TYR A 233 -13.73 1.62 12.24
N ALA A 234 -13.54 1.35 10.94
CA ALA A 234 -12.61 2.14 10.12
C ALA A 234 -13.00 3.62 10.02
N VAL A 235 -14.28 3.92 9.88
CA VAL A 235 -14.80 5.30 9.84
C VAL A 235 -14.60 6.00 11.18
N GLU A 236 -14.87 5.31 12.30
CA GLU A 236 -14.70 5.84 13.65
C GLU A 236 -13.23 6.15 13.96
N LEU A 237 -12.31 5.23 13.62
CA LEU A 237 -10.86 5.48 13.76
C LEU A 237 -10.41 6.71 12.98
N VAL A 238 -10.79 6.81 11.71
CA VAL A 238 -10.43 7.97 10.89
C VAL A 238 -11.11 9.24 11.41
N GLY A 239 -12.37 9.18 11.83
CA GLY A 239 -13.08 10.29 12.44
C GLY A 239 -12.43 10.79 13.72
N ALA A 240 -11.94 9.87 14.57
CA ALA A 240 -11.22 10.21 15.78
C ALA A 240 -9.94 11.02 15.50
N THR A 241 -9.24 10.76 14.39
CA THR A 241 -8.08 11.58 13.99
C THR A 241 -8.45 13.05 13.69
N ARG A 242 -9.67 13.32 13.23
CA ARG A 242 -10.11 14.69 12.89
C ARG A 242 -10.52 15.49 14.12
N ASN A 243 -10.87 14.80 15.21
CA ASN A 243 -11.33 15.40 16.46
C ASN A 243 -10.26 15.34 17.56
N HIS A 244 -9.05 14.83 17.27
CA HIS A 244 -8.01 14.67 18.26
C HIS A 244 -7.33 16.02 18.58
N PRO A 245 -7.20 16.43 19.86
CA PRO A 245 -6.68 17.75 20.24
C PRO A 245 -5.23 17.99 19.83
N ASP A 246 -4.43 16.93 19.73
CA ASP A 246 -3.02 17.02 19.30
C ASP A 246 -2.85 17.16 17.78
N LEU A 247 -3.92 17.13 17.00
CA LEU A 247 -3.86 17.18 15.53
C LEU A 247 -4.49 18.47 14.99
N ARG A 248 -3.70 19.21 14.20
CA ARG A 248 -4.19 20.34 13.40
C ARG A 248 -4.90 19.86 12.14
N LEU A 249 -4.49 18.71 11.61
CA LEU A 249 -5.11 18.06 10.46
C LEU A 249 -5.21 16.56 10.70
N GLY A 250 -6.44 16.03 10.66
CA GLY A 250 -6.74 14.60 10.70
C GLY A 250 -6.73 13.96 9.32
N ALA A 251 -6.95 12.64 9.26
CA ALA A 251 -6.90 11.90 8.01
C ALA A 251 -8.15 12.18 7.13
N SER A 252 -7.95 12.23 5.81
CA SER A 252 -9.01 12.47 4.82
C SER A 252 -9.95 11.25 4.67
N PRO A 253 -11.10 11.37 3.96
CA PRO A 253 -11.93 10.20 3.63
C PRO A 253 -11.22 9.14 2.78
N ARG A 254 -10.23 9.56 1.97
CA ARG A 254 -9.36 8.64 1.21
C ARG A 254 -8.63 7.67 2.14
N ALA A 255 -8.23 8.14 3.32
CA ALA A 255 -7.59 7.29 4.32
C ALA A 255 -8.46 6.10 4.74
N THR A 256 -9.77 6.29 4.87
CA THR A 256 -10.72 5.20 5.16
C THR A 256 -10.75 4.18 4.03
N LEU A 257 -10.79 4.63 2.77
CA LEU A 257 -10.79 3.76 1.60
C LEU A 257 -9.49 2.95 1.51
N HIS A 258 -8.35 3.60 1.70
CA HIS A 258 -7.04 2.96 1.74
C HIS A 258 -6.94 1.93 2.86
N LEU A 259 -7.42 2.26 4.06
CA LEU A 259 -7.38 1.35 5.21
C LEU A 259 -8.24 0.11 4.97
N LEU A 260 -9.43 0.26 4.39
CA LEU A 260 -10.30 -0.88 4.06
C LEU A 260 -9.73 -1.75 2.94
N ARG A 261 -9.17 -1.15 1.87
CA ARG A 261 -8.53 -1.91 0.79
C ARG A 261 -7.31 -2.68 1.29
N ALA A 262 -6.46 -2.04 2.09
CA ALA A 262 -5.30 -2.67 2.69
C ALA A 262 -5.71 -3.77 3.68
N ALA A 263 -6.76 -3.58 4.48
CA ALA A 263 -7.28 -4.61 5.37
C ALA A 263 -7.81 -5.85 4.62
N LYS A 264 -8.49 -5.65 3.48
CA LYS A 264 -8.88 -6.75 2.58
C LYS A 264 -7.67 -7.51 2.06
N ALA A 265 -6.64 -6.80 1.59
CA ALA A 265 -5.41 -7.42 1.14
C ALA A 265 -4.73 -8.21 2.27
N SER A 266 -4.61 -7.63 3.47
CA SER A 266 -4.06 -8.30 4.67
C SER A 266 -4.82 -9.58 5.02
N ALA A 267 -6.15 -9.55 4.96
CA ALA A 267 -6.98 -10.73 5.21
C ALA A 267 -6.73 -11.83 4.16
N ALA A 268 -6.68 -11.48 2.88
CA ALA A 268 -6.40 -12.44 1.80
C ALA A 268 -4.98 -13.03 1.89
N LEU A 269 -3.98 -12.20 2.22
CA LEU A 269 -2.60 -12.65 2.51
C LEU A 269 -2.58 -13.65 3.67
N SER A 270 -3.49 -13.49 4.63
CA SER A 270 -3.68 -14.43 5.76
C SER A 270 -4.55 -15.64 5.42
N GLY A 271 -4.92 -15.83 4.14
CA GLY A 271 -5.79 -16.93 3.69
C GLY A 271 -7.25 -16.80 4.11
N ARG A 272 -7.73 -15.57 4.44
CA ARG A 272 -9.11 -15.31 4.86
C ARG A 272 -9.90 -14.59 3.78
N GLU A 273 -11.15 -15.00 3.58
CA GLU A 273 -12.12 -14.36 2.67
C GLU A 273 -12.86 -13.17 3.30
N TYR A 274 -12.53 -12.83 4.55
CA TYR A 274 -13.13 -11.73 5.29
C TYR A 274 -12.11 -10.98 6.15
N ALA A 275 -12.24 -9.66 6.19
CA ALA A 275 -11.41 -8.80 7.04
C ALA A 275 -11.97 -8.71 8.46
N LEU A 276 -11.06 -8.69 9.42
CA LEU A 276 -11.32 -8.50 10.85
C LEU A 276 -10.90 -7.10 11.29
N PRO A 277 -11.38 -6.60 12.45
CA PRO A 277 -10.89 -5.37 13.04
C PRO A 277 -9.36 -5.36 13.22
N ASP A 278 -8.76 -6.51 13.54
CA ASP A 278 -7.31 -6.66 13.73
C ASP A 278 -6.53 -6.32 12.46
N ASP A 279 -7.07 -6.60 11.27
CA ASP A 279 -6.46 -6.21 9.99
C ASP A 279 -6.38 -4.68 9.85
N ILE A 280 -7.43 -3.98 10.30
CA ILE A 280 -7.44 -2.51 10.34
C ILE A 280 -6.40 -2.00 11.34
N GLN A 281 -6.37 -2.57 12.54
CA GLN A 281 -5.47 -2.12 13.61
C GLN A 281 -3.99 -2.30 13.22
N ALA A 282 -3.65 -3.45 12.63
CA ALA A 282 -2.30 -3.76 12.20
C ALA A 282 -1.77 -2.77 11.13
N LEU A 283 -2.67 -2.20 10.32
CA LEU A 283 -2.32 -1.29 9.23
C LEU A 283 -2.52 0.19 9.57
N ALA A 284 -3.23 0.50 10.66
CA ALA A 284 -3.64 1.86 10.98
C ALA A 284 -2.46 2.84 11.10
N VAL A 285 -1.34 2.45 11.73
CA VAL A 285 -0.19 3.35 11.83
C VAL A 285 0.44 3.61 10.46
N ALA A 286 0.72 2.54 9.69
CA ALA A 286 1.35 2.65 8.38
C ALA A 286 0.48 3.43 7.37
N VAL A 287 -0.84 3.32 7.49
CA VAL A 287 -1.80 3.96 6.59
C VAL A 287 -2.14 5.38 7.07
N LEU A 288 -2.33 5.64 8.36
CA LEU A 288 -2.85 6.93 8.84
C LEU A 288 -1.76 7.95 9.18
N ALA A 289 -0.65 7.54 9.81
CA ALA A 289 0.25 8.47 10.49
C ALA A 289 0.85 9.54 9.56
N HIS A 290 1.20 9.20 8.32
CA HIS A 290 1.80 10.15 7.36
C HIS A 290 0.81 11.19 6.82
N ARG A 291 -0.48 11.06 7.12
CA ARG A 291 -1.54 12.00 6.73
C ARG A 291 -1.87 13.02 7.81
N LEU A 292 -1.37 12.82 9.01
CA LEU A 292 -1.72 13.63 10.18
C LEU A 292 -0.71 14.75 10.36
N LEU A 293 -1.20 15.93 10.72
CA LEU A 293 -0.35 17.05 11.16
C LEU A 293 -0.56 17.30 12.64
N PRO A 294 0.45 17.02 13.48
CA PRO A 294 0.44 17.44 14.87
C PRO A 294 0.33 18.97 15.01
N THR A 295 -0.29 19.43 16.09
CA THR A 295 -0.27 20.86 16.47
C THR A 295 1.13 21.28 16.92
N ALA A 296 1.41 22.59 16.93
CA ALA A 296 2.69 23.10 17.43
C ALA A 296 2.94 22.67 18.89
N GLN A 297 1.90 22.63 19.73
CA GLN A 297 2.01 22.17 21.12
C GLN A 297 2.36 20.68 21.20
N ALA A 298 1.73 19.84 20.38
CA ALA A 298 2.05 18.42 20.29
C ALA A 298 3.51 18.20 19.85
N GLN A 299 3.99 18.99 18.89
CA GLN A 299 5.39 18.96 18.44
C GLN A 299 6.37 19.37 19.54
N LEU A 300 6.08 20.43 20.31
CA LEU A 300 6.89 20.82 21.47
C LEU A 300 6.96 19.72 22.53
N ASN A 301 5.86 19.01 22.73
CA ASN A 301 5.77 17.86 23.63
C ASN A 301 6.36 16.57 23.02
N ARG A 302 6.98 16.63 21.83
CA ARG A 302 7.55 15.50 21.09
C ARG A 302 6.54 14.38 20.82
N ARG A 303 5.26 14.73 20.69
CA ARG A 303 4.19 13.80 20.35
C ARG A 303 4.20 13.55 18.85
N THR A 304 4.39 12.29 18.43
CA THR A 304 4.41 11.93 17.01
C THR A 304 3.03 11.53 16.51
N ALA A 305 2.82 11.60 15.19
CA ALA A 305 1.56 11.16 14.58
C ALA A 305 1.27 9.68 14.84
N GLU A 306 2.31 8.83 14.83
CA GLU A 306 2.21 7.40 15.14
C GLU A 306 1.72 7.17 16.56
N GLN A 307 2.23 7.93 17.54
CA GLN A 307 1.78 7.84 18.94
C GLN A 307 0.31 8.25 19.09
N VAL A 308 -0.12 9.28 18.36
CA VAL A 308 -1.53 9.70 18.34
C VAL A 308 -2.43 8.61 17.73
N VAL A 309 -2.00 7.97 16.63
CA VAL A 309 -2.75 6.85 16.04
C VAL A 309 -2.85 5.67 17.01
N GLN A 310 -1.76 5.32 17.69
CA GLN A 310 -1.75 4.26 18.71
C GLN A 310 -2.70 4.58 19.88
N GLU A 311 -2.73 5.82 20.34
CA GLU A 311 -3.67 6.28 21.37
C GLU A 311 -5.13 6.17 20.92
N ILE A 312 -5.43 6.57 19.67
CA ILE A 312 -6.76 6.42 19.09
C ILE A 312 -7.17 4.95 19.03
N LEU A 313 -6.29 4.06 18.56
CA LEU A 313 -6.54 2.62 18.49
C LEU A 313 -6.89 2.02 19.86
N GLN A 314 -6.20 2.45 20.91
CA GLN A 314 -6.46 1.98 22.29
C GLN A 314 -7.80 2.46 22.85
N ARG A 315 -8.29 3.61 22.39
CA ARG A 315 -9.53 4.23 22.90
C ARG A 315 -10.78 3.86 22.10
N THR A 316 -10.65 3.59 20.81
CA THR A 316 -11.79 3.26 19.94
C THR A 316 -12.24 1.82 20.20
N PRO A 317 -13.48 1.59 20.66
CA PRO A 317 -13.97 0.25 20.93
C PRO A 317 -13.94 -0.65 19.70
N VAL A 318 -13.42 -1.87 19.85
CA VAL A 318 -13.46 -2.88 18.80
C VAL A 318 -14.87 -3.45 18.71
N PRO A 319 -15.46 -3.62 17.52
CA PRO A 319 -16.79 -4.22 17.39
C PRO A 319 -16.80 -5.63 17.96
N ALA A 320 -17.72 -5.91 18.89
CA ALA A 320 -17.93 -7.26 19.38
C ALA A 320 -18.50 -8.15 18.26
N ALA A 321 -18.11 -9.43 18.24
CA ALA A 321 -18.79 -10.41 17.42
C ALA A 321 -20.29 -10.41 17.79
N PRO A 322 -21.22 -10.49 16.82
CA PRO A 322 -22.63 -10.60 17.14
C PRO A 322 -22.81 -11.80 18.07
N ALA A 323 -23.40 -11.58 19.24
CA ALA A 323 -23.74 -12.65 20.16
C ALA A 323 -24.53 -13.71 19.38
N PRO A 324 -24.22 -15.01 19.51
CA PRO A 324 -25.05 -16.03 18.89
C PRO A 324 -26.48 -15.79 19.37
N GLN A 325 -27.41 -15.60 18.43
CA GLN A 325 -28.82 -15.51 18.76
C GLN A 325 -29.17 -16.82 19.48
N SER A 326 -29.23 -16.77 20.81
CA SER A 326 -29.71 -17.88 21.63
C SER A 326 -31.08 -18.25 21.09
N GLY A 327 -31.15 -19.46 20.54
CA GLY A 327 -32.26 -19.92 19.71
C GLY A 327 -33.62 -19.65 20.33
N LEU A 328 -34.53 -19.24 19.45
CA LEU A 328 -35.95 -19.55 19.45
C LEU A 328 -36.36 -20.45 20.62
N GLY A 329 -37.08 -19.85 21.57
CA GLY A 329 -37.78 -20.58 22.62
C GLY A 329 -38.65 -21.68 22.00
N LEU A 330 -38.19 -22.92 22.16
CA LEU A 330 -38.97 -24.11 21.87
C LEU A 330 -40.17 -24.14 22.83
N GLY A 331 -41.36 -23.94 22.26
CA GLY A 331 -42.60 -24.63 22.61
C GLY A 331 -42.98 -24.66 24.08
N GLY A 332 -43.73 -23.65 24.52
CA GLY A 332 -44.61 -23.80 25.67
C GLY A 332 -45.68 -24.86 25.36
N TYR A 333 -45.46 -26.09 25.84
CA TYR A 333 -46.51 -27.10 25.92
C TYR A 333 -47.59 -26.62 26.89
N GLY A 334 -48.82 -26.51 26.37
CA GLY A 334 -49.98 -26.05 27.10
C GLY A 334 -50.31 -26.94 28.31
N GLN A 335 -50.51 -26.31 29.46
CA GLN A 335 -51.27 -26.89 30.56
C GLN A 335 -52.69 -26.31 30.51
N GLN A 336 -53.66 -27.14 30.15
CA GLN A 336 -55.08 -26.88 30.40
C GLN A 336 -55.36 -26.99 31.91
N PRO A 337 -56.18 -26.11 32.50
CA PRO A 337 -56.67 -26.31 33.86
C PRO A 337 -57.88 -27.26 33.87
N PRO A 338 -58.13 -28.01 34.96
CA PRO A 338 -59.27 -28.91 35.03
C PRO A 338 -60.56 -28.11 35.24
N ARG A 339 -61.59 -28.42 34.44
CA ARG A 339 -62.97 -27.99 34.66
C ARG A 339 -63.45 -28.51 36.02
N ARG A 340 -64.00 -27.62 36.86
CA ARG A 340 -64.88 -28.01 37.97
C ARG A 340 -66.33 -27.68 37.61
N LEU A 341 -67.20 -28.64 37.94
CA LEU A 341 -68.66 -28.52 38.03
C LEU A 341 -69.07 -27.53 39.12
#